data_AF-A0A2S1L8Z3-F1
#
_entry.id   AF-A0A2S1L8Z3-F1
#
_cell.length_a   1.000
_cell.length_b   1.000
_cell.length_c   1.000
_cell.angle_alpha   90.00
_cell.angle_beta   90.00
_cell.angle_gamma   90.00
#
_symmetry.space_group_name_H-M   'P 1'
#
loop_
_entity.id
_entity.type
_entity.pdbx_description
1 polymer ?
#
loop_
_entity_poly.entity_id
_entity_poly.type
_entity_poly.pdbx_seq_one_letter_code
_entity_poly.pdbx_strand_id
1 'polypeptide(L)'
;MKKGVYSLLKAKFLIDDDSMKNWRFIVFIIILAIFMIANTQRFEQKVFKIAALTSEVKELRSEFVDRRSQLMKLRMESTVSAKMVAKEIFPSTVPPVKIKVKKEAEKGFLKKLWQ
;
A
#
# COMPACT_ATOMS: atom_id res chain seq x y z
N MET A 1 -26.91 36.96 -42.78
CA MET A 1 -26.32 36.41 -41.52
C MET A 1 -27.09 36.77 -40.25
N LYS A 2 -27.66 37.99 -40.10
CA LYS A 2 -28.35 38.41 -38.86
C LYS A 2 -29.66 37.67 -38.52
N LYS A 3 -30.33 37.06 -39.50
CA LYS A 3 -31.65 36.40 -39.30
C LYS A 3 -31.56 35.07 -38.53
N GLY A 4 -30.49 34.28 -38.70
CA GLY A 4 -30.35 32.96 -38.06
C GLY A 4 -30.14 33.02 -36.55
N VAL A 5 -29.30 33.96 -36.09
CA VAL A 5 -29.09 34.21 -34.65
C VAL A 5 -30.36 34.79 -34.01
N TYR A 6 -31.05 35.67 -34.74
CA TYR A 6 -32.29 36.29 -34.29
C TYR A 6 -33.46 35.30 -34.19
N SER A 7 -33.53 34.28 -35.05
CA SER A 7 -34.52 33.19 -34.95
C SER A 7 -34.26 32.21 -33.82
N LEU A 8 -32.98 32.01 -33.44
CA LEU A 8 -32.59 31.26 -32.23
C LEU A 8 -33.02 32.00 -30.95
N LEU A 9 -32.75 33.31 -30.89
CA LEU A 9 -33.16 34.18 -29.78
C LEU A 9 -34.68 34.31 -29.62
N LYS A 10 -35.44 34.31 -30.73
CA LYS A 10 -36.91 34.31 -30.71
C LYS A 10 -37.53 32.92 -30.47
N ALA A 11 -36.73 31.92 -30.09
CA ALA A 11 -37.19 30.55 -29.84
C ALA A 11 -37.93 29.90 -31.02
N LYS A 12 -37.70 30.34 -32.27
CA LYS A 12 -38.32 29.73 -33.46
C LYS A 12 -37.97 28.23 -33.56
N PHE A 13 -36.81 27.83 -33.04
CA PHE A 13 -36.37 26.44 -32.89
C PHE A 13 -37.35 25.56 -32.07
N LEU A 14 -38.08 26.15 -31.12
CA LEU A 14 -39.05 25.44 -30.28
C LEU A 14 -40.48 25.47 -30.84
N ILE A 15 -40.78 26.35 -31.81
CA ILE A 15 -42.15 26.65 -32.26
C ILE A 15 -42.38 26.30 -33.75
N ASP A 16 -41.34 26.09 -34.56
CA ASP A 16 -41.48 25.63 -35.96
C ASP A 16 -42.01 24.19 -36.06
N ASP A 17 -42.52 23.81 -37.23
CA ASP A 17 -43.13 22.49 -37.51
C ASP A 17 -42.22 21.28 -37.20
N ASP A 18 -40.90 21.45 -37.12
CA ASP A 18 -39.91 20.41 -36.73
C ASP A 18 -39.52 20.48 -35.23
N SER A 19 -40.29 21.18 -34.39
CA SER A 19 -40.00 21.39 -32.95
C SER A 19 -39.93 20.10 -32.14
N MET A 20 -40.63 19.04 -32.56
CA MET A 20 -40.61 17.74 -31.88
C MET A 20 -39.21 17.13 -31.82
N LYS A 21 -38.41 17.27 -32.89
CA LYS A 21 -37.02 16.79 -32.93
C LYS A 21 -36.13 17.59 -31.97
N ASN A 22 -36.39 18.88 -31.85
CA ASN A 22 -35.65 19.82 -31.01
C ASN A 22 -35.94 19.62 -29.52
N TRP A 23 -37.20 19.33 -29.15
CA TRP A 23 -37.56 18.97 -27.79
C TRP A 23 -36.86 17.69 -27.32
N ARG A 24 -36.82 16.66 -28.18
CA ARG A 24 -36.11 15.40 -27.88
C ARG A 24 -34.60 15.62 -27.70
N PHE A 25 -34.02 16.56 -28.43
CA PHE A 25 -32.62 16.94 -28.27
C PHE A 25 -32.34 17.70 -26.96
N ILE A 26 -33.24 18.58 -26.53
CA ILE A 26 -33.12 19.29 -25.24
C ILE A 26 -33.18 18.30 -24.08
N VAL A 27 -34.14 17.37 -24.09
CA VAL A 27 -34.23 16.30 -23.08
C VAL A 27 -32.95 15.46 -23.03
N PHE A 28 -32.36 15.16 -24.19
CA PHE A 28 -31.08 14.46 -24.27
C PHE A 28 -29.95 15.23 -23.57
N ILE A 29 -29.83 16.55 -23.80
CA ILE A 29 -28.81 17.38 -23.12
C ILE A 29 -29.05 17.42 -21.61
N ILE A 30 -30.30 17.53 -21.16
CA ILE A 30 -30.62 17.54 -19.72
C ILE A 30 -30.21 16.22 -19.08
N ILE A 31 -30.54 15.09 -19.70
CA ILE A 31 -30.12 13.76 -19.21
C ILE A 31 -28.59 13.67 -19.14
N LEU A 32 -27.91 14.17 -20.16
CA LEU A 32 -26.44 14.16 -20.21
C LEU A 32 -25.85 15.05 -19.10
N ALA A 33 -26.44 16.21 -18.84
CA ALA A 33 -26.04 17.08 -17.74
C ALA A 33 -26.24 16.41 -16.37
N ILE A 34 -27.38 15.74 -16.15
CA ILE A 34 -27.64 14.97 -14.93
C ILE A 34 -26.60 13.84 -14.79
N PHE A 35 -26.27 13.15 -15.89
CA PHE A 35 -25.27 12.09 -15.88
C PHE A 35 -23.88 12.62 -15.51
N MET A 36 -23.48 13.79 -16.03
CA MET A 36 -22.22 14.44 -15.66
C MET A 36 -22.19 14.80 -14.17
N ILE A 37 -23.25 15.43 -13.65
CA ILE A 37 -23.34 15.79 -12.23
C ILE A 37 -23.23 14.54 -11.34
N ALA A 38 -23.97 13.47 -11.68
CA ALA A 38 -23.93 12.22 -10.94
C ALA A 38 -22.54 11.56 -10.97
N ASN A 39 -21.83 11.65 -12.09
CA ASN A 39 -20.47 11.15 -12.21
C ASN A 39 -19.50 11.91 -11.31
N THR A 40 -19.56 13.24 -11.33
CA THR A 40 -18.72 14.11 -10.49
C THR A 40 -18.93 13.82 -9.01
N GLN A 41 -20.18 13.71 -8.55
CA GLN A 41 -20.46 13.43 -7.14
C GLN A 41 -19.89 12.06 -6.70
N ARG A 42 -19.95 11.05 -7.57
CA ARG A 42 -19.36 9.73 -7.31
C ARG A 42 -17.83 9.78 -7.29
N PHE A 43 -17.23 10.60 -8.16
CA PHE A 43 -15.78 10.81 -8.18
C PHE A 43 -15.31 11.43 -6.86
N GLU A 44 -15.99 12.49 -6.38
CA GLU A 44 -15.69 13.12 -5.10
C GLU A 44 -15.75 12.13 -3.93
N GLN A 45 -16.81 11.33 -3.85
CA GLN A 45 -16.94 10.30 -2.80
C GLN A 45 -15.78 9.30 -2.82
N LYS A 46 -15.29 8.91 -4.00
CA LYS A 46 -14.11 8.04 -4.11
C LYS A 46 -12.85 8.73 -3.62
N VAL A 47 -12.65 10.01 -3.94
CA VAL A 47 -11.50 10.78 -3.47
C VAL A 47 -11.48 10.87 -1.94
N PHE A 48 -12.63 11.13 -1.31
CA PHE A 48 -12.72 11.11 0.16
C PHE A 48 -12.38 9.74 0.74
N LYS A 49 -12.86 8.66 0.13
CA LYS A 49 -12.51 7.30 0.56
C LYS A 49 -11.02 7.03 0.42
N ILE A 50 -10.39 7.47 -0.68
CA ILE A 50 -8.95 7.32 -0.90
C ILE A 50 -8.16 8.09 0.18
N ALA A 51 -8.58 9.31 0.53
CA ALA A 51 -7.94 10.08 1.59
C ALA A 51 -8.03 9.38 2.95
N ALA A 52 -9.21 8.84 3.31
CA ALA A 52 -9.41 8.09 4.54
C ALA A 52 -8.53 6.82 4.61
N LEU A 53 -8.48 6.04 3.53
CA LEU A 53 -7.61 4.87 3.44
C LEU A 53 -6.13 5.24 3.52
N THR A 54 -5.74 6.39 2.93
CA THR A 54 -4.36 6.87 2.99
C THR A 54 -3.95 7.25 4.42
N SER A 55 -4.86 7.86 5.20
CA SER A 55 -4.60 8.12 6.62
C SER A 55 -4.46 6.84 7.42
N GLU A 56 -5.32 5.84 7.19
CA GLU A 56 -5.26 4.54 7.87
C GLU A 56 -3.93 3.82 7.60
N VAL A 57 -3.48 3.80 6.34
CA VAL A 57 -2.18 3.22 5.97
C VAL A 57 -1.02 3.95 6.66
N LYS A 58 -1.11 5.28 6.79
CA LYS A 58 -0.09 6.07 7.50
C LYS A 58 -0.05 5.73 8.98
N GLU A 59 -1.20 5.58 9.62
CA GLU A 59 -1.33 5.20 11.02
C GLU A 59 -0.76 3.81 11.27
N LEU A 60 -1.16 2.80 10.49
CA LEU A 60 -0.64 1.44 10.56
C LEU A 60 0.88 1.39 10.37
N ARG A 61 1.42 2.21 9.46
CA ARG A 61 2.87 2.32 9.25
C ARG A 61 3.56 2.93 10.46
N SER A 62 2.95 3.92 11.13
CA SER A 62 3.47 4.48 12.38
C SER A 62 3.51 3.40 13.46
N GLU A 63 2.40 2.68 13.66
CA GLU A 63 2.34 1.61 14.66
C GLU A 63 3.40 0.53 14.38
N PHE A 64 3.56 0.11 13.12
CA PHE A 64 4.58 -0.87 12.75
C PHE A 64 6.01 -0.42 13.14
N VAL A 65 6.34 0.85 12.90
CA VAL A 65 7.66 1.41 13.26
C VAL A 65 7.84 1.42 14.78
N ASP A 66 6.84 1.84 15.53
CA ASP A 66 6.88 1.86 17.00
C ASP A 66 7.03 0.44 17.58
N ARG A 67 6.22 -0.51 17.10
CA ARG A 67 6.29 -1.91 17.50
C ARG A 67 7.64 -2.54 17.16
N ARG A 68 8.19 -2.25 15.97
CA ARG A 68 9.52 -2.72 15.58
C ARG A 68 10.60 -2.21 16.53
N SER A 69 10.53 -0.94 16.92
CA SER A 69 11.46 -0.36 17.91
C SER A 69 11.33 -1.03 19.28
N GLN A 70 10.10 -1.26 19.75
CA GLN A 70 9.85 -1.99 21.00
C GLN A 70 10.41 -3.42 20.96
N LEU A 71 10.21 -4.14 19.85
CA LEU A 71 10.75 -5.49 19.67
C LEU A 71 12.27 -5.51 19.69
N MET A 72 12.93 -4.54 19.05
CA MET A 72 14.40 -4.42 19.13
C MET A 72 14.85 -4.23 20.57
N LYS A 73 14.20 -3.34 21.33
CA LYS A 73 14.52 -3.12 22.74
C LYS A 73 14.37 -4.40 23.57
N LEU A 74 13.29 -5.16 23.34
CA LEU A 74 13.07 -6.43 24.02
C LEU A 74 14.07 -7.52 23.63
N ARG A 75 14.55 -7.53 22.38
CA ARG A 75 15.55 -8.48 21.88
C ARG A 75 17.00 -8.10 22.22
N MET A 76 17.26 -6.91 22.76
CA MET A 76 18.62 -6.52 23.11
C MET A 76 19.21 -7.53 24.10
N GLU A 77 20.43 -7.97 23.82
CA GLU A 77 21.15 -8.95 24.64
C GLU A 77 21.22 -8.52 26.10
N SER A 78 21.42 -7.22 26.36
CA SER A 78 21.40 -6.62 27.70
C SER A 78 20.06 -6.75 28.42
N THR A 79 18.94 -6.65 27.69
CA THR A 79 17.59 -6.77 28.26
C THR A 79 17.25 -8.24 28.53
N VAL A 80 17.70 -9.13 27.64
CA VAL A 80 17.56 -10.58 27.83
C VAL A 80 18.42 -11.05 29.01
N SER A 81 19.69 -10.67 29.07
CA SER A 81 20.60 -11.07 30.15
C SER A 81 20.10 -10.57 31.51
N ALA A 82 19.64 -9.31 31.61
CA ALA A 82 19.06 -8.78 32.84
C ALA A 82 17.84 -9.57 33.34
N LYS A 83 16.96 -10.02 32.43
CA LYS A 83 15.82 -10.88 32.79
C LYS A 83 16.22 -12.30 33.17
N MET A 84 17.32 -12.82 32.60
CA MET A 84 17.82 -14.17 32.85
C MET A 84 18.57 -14.27 34.19
N VAL A 85 19.02 -13.17 34.78
CA VAL A 85 19.60 -13.14 36.15
C VAL A 85 18.62 -13.67 37.19
N ALA A 86 17.33 -13.35 37.08
CA ALA A 86 16.31 -13.87 38.00
C ALA A 86 16.12 -15.39 37.91
N LYS A 87 16.62 -16.01 36.83
CA LYS A 87 16.63 -17.46 36.62
C LYS A 87 18.00 -18.09 36.87
N GLU A 88 18.93 -17.33 37.47
CA GLU A 88 20.32 -17.73 37.74
C GLU A 88 21.14 -18.10 36.48
N ILE A 89 20.71 -17.61 35.30
CA ILE A 89 21.41 -17.84 34.03
C ILE A 89 22.26 -16.60 33.71
N PHE A 90 23.57 -16.83 33.57
CA PHE A 90 24.55 -15.75 33.33
C PHE A 90 25.23 -15.88 31.96
N PRO A 91 25.57 -14.76 31.31
CA PRO A 91 26.39 -14.79 30.10
C PRO A 91 27.78 -15.34 30.42
N SER A 92 28.29 -16.22 29.55
CA SER A 92 29.65 -16.75 29.69
C SER A 92 30.68 -15.65 29.45
N THR A 93 31.57 -15.43 30.42
CA THR A 93 32.73 -14.53 30.28
C THR A 93 33.82 -15.14 29.38
N VAL A 94 33.83 -16.47 29.23
CA VAL A 94 34.84 -17.20 28.47
C VAL A 94 34.29 -17.56 27.07
N PRO A 95 35.03 -17.28 25.99
CA PRO A 95 34.59 -17.64 24.64
C PRO A 95 34.54 -19.17 24.46
N PRO A 96 33.57 -19.69 23.68
CA PRO A 96 33.43 -21.12 23.45
C PRO A 96 34.60 -21.67 22.62
N VAL A 97 35.19 -22.78 23.08
CA VAL A 97 36.29 -23.45 22.38
C VAL A 97 35.71 -24.47 21.39
N LYS A 98 36.06 -24.33 20.11
CA LYS A 98 35.66 -25.30 19.08
C LYS A 98 36.55 -26.55 19.17
N ILE A 99 36.02 -27.63 19.74
CA ILE A 99 36.70 -28.94 19.76
C ILE A 99 36.60 -29.54 18.35
N LYS A 100 37.69 -29.48 17.58
CA LYS A 100 37.83 -30.23 16.33
C LYS A 100 38.51 -31.56 16.64
N VAL A 101 37.78 -32.65 16.49
CA VAL A 101 38.36 -34.02 16.57
C VAL A 101 39.28 -34.19 15.37
N LYS A 102 40.60 -34.12 15.59
CA LYS A 102 41.58 -34.57 14.59
C LYS A 102 41.50 -36.10 14.56
N LYS A 103 40.87 -36.65 13.52
CA LYS A 103 41.06 -38.07 13.20
C LYS A 103 42.53 -38.24 12.81
N GLU A 104 43.20 -39.23 13.40
CA GLU A 104 44.54 -39.62 12.97
C GLU A 104 44.48 -39.96 11.47
N ALA A 105 45.41 -39.40 10.70
CA ALA A 105 45.55 -39.75 9.30
C ALA A 105 45.96 -41.22 9.24
N GLU A 106 45.01 -42.11 8.97
CA GLU A 106 45.32 -43.47 8.56
C GLU A 106 46.28 -43.37 7.38
N LYS A 107 47.51 -43.87 7.57
CA LYS A 107 48.52 -43.93 6.52
C LYS A 107 47.87 -44.68 5.36
N GLY A 108 47.50 -43.95 4.30
CA GLY A 108 46.94 -44.53 3.09
C GLY A 108 47.86 -45.64 2.59
N PHE A 109 47.25 -46.67 2.01
CA PHE A 109 47.89 -47.90 1.53
C PHE A 109 49.27 -47.71 0.87
N LEU A 110 49.45 -46.62 0.12
CA LEU A 110 50.72 -46.26 -0.54
C LEU A 110 51.88 -45.91 0.40
N LYS A 111 51.60 -45.44 1.63
CA LYS A 111 52.62 -45.19 2.68
C LYS A 111 53.05 -46.45 3.45
N LYS A 112 52.27 -47.54 3.38
CA LYS A 112 52.65 -48.85 3.92
C LYS A 112 53.51 -49.67 2.95
N LEU A 113 53.51 -49.32 1.67
CA LEU A 113 54.21 -50.07 0.62
C LEU A 113 55.69 -49.63 0.43
N TRP A 114 56.08 -48.50 1.01
CA TRP A 114 57.42 -47.90 0.86
C TRP A 114 58.13 -47.72 2.22
N GLN A 115 57.98 -48.71 3.11
CA GLN A 115 58.83 -48.85 4.30
C GLN A 115 59.22 -50.32 4.49
#